data_AF-A0A963H5H9-F1
#
_entry.id   AF-A0A963H5H9-F1
#
_cell.length_a   1.000
_cell.length_b   1.000
_cell.length_c   1.000
_cell.angle_alpha   90.00
_cell.angle_beta   90.00
_cell.angle_gamma   90.00
#
_symmetry.space_group_name_H-M   'P 1'
#
loop_
_entity.id
_entity.type
_entity.pdbx_description
1 polymer ?
#
loop_
_entity_poly.entity_id
_entity_poly.type
_entity_poly.pdbx_seq_one_letter_code
_entity_poly.pdbx_strand_id
1 'polypeptide(L)' 'VNGGACALGHPIGASGARILVTLLGALRARGLKRGVASLCIGGGEATAMAVEMV' A
#
# COMPACT_ATOMS: atom_id res chain seq x y z
N VAL A 1 2.08 7.95 -3.73
CA VAL A 1 2.98 8.91 -4.40
C VAL A 1 3.60 8.39 -5.69
N ASN A 2 3.83 7.09 -5.86
CA ASN A 2 4.52 6.51 -7.04
C ASN A 2 3.53 5.78 -8.00
N GLY A 3 2.32 6.33 -8.17
CA GLY A 3 1.24 5.66 -8.91
C GLY A 3 0.43 4.64 -8.09
N GLY A 4 -0.73 4.24 -8.63
CA GLY A 4 -1.72 3.37 -7.98
C GLY A 4 -2.31 2.34 -8.93
N ALA A 5 -3.39 1.68 -8.51
CA ALA A 5 -4.01 0.57 -9.25
C ALA A 5 -4.40 0.93 -10.70
N CYS A 6 -4.87 2.14 -10.98
CA CYS A 6 -5.24 2.56 -12.34
C CYS A 6 -4.05 2.60 -13.30
N ALA A 7 -2.83 2.88 -12.81
CA ALA A 7 -1.63 3.00 -13.63
C ALA A 7 -0.78 1.71 -13.63
N LEU A 8 -0.81 0.96 -12.52
CA LEU A 8 0.06 -0.20 -12.28
C LEU A 8 -0.70 -1.54 -12.35
N GLY A 9 -2.01 -1.49 -12.55
CA GLY A 9 -2.90 -2.65 -12.48
C GLY A 9 -3.32 -3.03 -11.06
N HIS A 10 -4.36 -3.86 -11.00
CA HIS A 10 -4.92 -4.41 -9.76
C HIS A 10 -5.00 -5.94 -9.82
N PRO A 11 -3.86 -6.66 -9.77
CA PRO A 11 -3.88 -8.11 -9.67
C PRO A 11 -4.46 -8.52 -8.32
N ILE A 12 -5.62 -9.20 -8.37
CA ILE A 12 -6.30 -9.73 -7.17
C ILE A 12 -5.36 -10.71 -6.47
N GLY A 13 -5.30 -10.65 -5.14
CA GLY A 13 -4.38 -11.45 -4.32
C GLY A 13 -2.97 -10.85 -4.16
N ALA A 14 -2.47 -10.07 -5.12
CA ALA A 14 -1.14 -9.45 -5.05
C ALA A 14 -1.16 -7.96 -4.67
N SER A 15 -2.27 -7.26 -4.94
CA SER A 15 -2.36 -5.81 -4.78
C SER A 15 -2.12 -5.30 -3.36
N GLY A 16 -2.50 -6.07 -2.33
CA GLY A 16 -2.23 -5.73 -0.92
C GLY A 16 -0.73 -5.67 -0.60
N ALA A 17 0.00 -6.73 -0.95
CA ALA A 17 1.46 -6.76 -0.79
C ALA A 17 2.14 -5.66 -1.63
N ARG A 18 1.67 -5.45 -2.87
CA ARG A 18 2.20 -4.41 -3.77
C ARG A 18 2.09 -3.01 -3.16
N ILE A 19 0.92 -2.60 -2.64
CA ILE A 19 0.77 -1.27 -2.03
C ILE A 19 1.62 -1.13 -0.78
N LEU A 20 1.74 -2.19 0.02
CA LEU A 20 2.53 -2.19 1.24
C LEU A 20 4.02 -2.02 0.95
N VAL A 21 4.58 -2.79 0.02
CA VAL A 21 5.99 -2.67 -0.39
C VAL A 21 6.26 -1.32 -1.04
N THR A 22 5.32 -0.80 -1.84
CA THR A 22 5.43 0.55 -2.43
C THR A 22 5.47 1.63 -1.33
N LEU A 23 4.65 1.49 -0.28
CA LEU A 23 4.65 2.40 0.87
C LEU A 23 5.98 2.32 1.62
N LEU A 24 6.45 1.13 1.98
CA LEU A 24 7.72 0.94 2.71
C LEU A 24 8.91 1.50 1.92
N GLY A 25 8.97 1.25 0.61
CA GLY A 25 9.97 1.84 -0.27
C GLY A 25 9.91 3.36 -0.30
N ALA A 26 8.70 3.95 -0.34
CA ALA A 26 8.51 5.40 -0.31
C ALA A 26 8.89 6.02 1.04
N LEU A 27 8.58 5.37 2.17
CA LEU A 27 8.97 5.83 3.50
C LEU A 27 10.49 5.83 3.65
N ARG A 28 11.15 4.73 3.25
CA ARG A 28 12.61 4.62 3.26
C ARG A 28 13.27 5.68 2.40
N ALA A 29 12.82 5.85 1.15
CA ALA A 29 13.40 6.83 0.23
C ALA A 29 13.23 8.29 0.70
N ARG A 30 12.18 8.58 1.47
CA ARG A 30 11.86 9.92 1.97
C ARG A 30 12.32 10.17 3.41
N GLY A 31 12.95 9.20 4.07
CA GLY A 31 13.34 9.31 5.48
C GLY A 31 12.17 9.48 6.44
N LEU A 32 10.98 8.97 6.08
CA LEU A 32 9.77 9.05 6.89
C LEU A 32 9.59 7.79 7.74
N LYS A 33 8.94 7.94 8.90
CA LYS A 33 8.76 6.83 9.84
C LYS A 33 7.43 6.10 9.72
N ARG A 34 6.32 6.81 9.54
CA ARG A 34 4.96 6.24 9.68
C ARG A 34 4.19 6.32 8.37
N GLY A 35 3.41 5.29 8.10
CA GLY A 35 2.50 5.27 6.95
C GLY A 35 1.35 4.30 7.14
N VAL A 36 0.33 4.44 6.29
CA VAL A 36 -0.83 3.55 6.26
C VAL A 36 -1.06 3.06 4.83
N ALA A 37 -1.25 1.75 4.67
CA ALA A 37 -1.71 1.15 3.43
C ALA A 37 -3.14 0.63 3.61
N SER A 38 -4.04 0.94 2.67
CA SER A 38 -5.43 0.48 2.72
C SER A 38 -5.95 0.10 1.33
N LEU A 39 -6.95 -0.78 1.31
CA LEU A 39 -7.66 -1.18 0.09
C LEU A 39 -9.12 -1.56 0.39
N CYS A 40 -10.00 -1.29 -0.57
CA CYS A 40 -11.33 -1.88 -0.61
C CYS A 40 -11.27 -3.29 -1.20
N ILE A 41 -12.25 -4.12 -0.83
CA ILE A 41 -12.38 -5.50 -1.26
C ILE A 41 -13.82 -5.70 -1.76
N GLY A 42 -13.98 -6.45 -2.85
CA GLY A 42 -15.31 -6.80 -3.36
C GLY A 42 -16.13 -7.55 -2.30
N GLY A 43 -17.45 -7.34 -2.27
CA GLY A 43 -18.31 -7.90 -1.21
C GLY A 43 -18.54 -6.98 -0.01
N GLY A 44 -18.02 -5.75 -0.05
CA GLY A 44 -18.29 -4.73 0.99
C GLY A 44 -17.28 -4.74 2.14
N GLU A 45 -16.09 -5.29 1.92
CA GLU A 45 -15.02 -5.39 2.91
C GLU A 45 -13.91 -4.38 2.65
N ALA A 46 -13.05 -4.15 3.65
CA ALA A 46 -11.86 -3.32 3.52
C ALA A 46 -10.82 -3.70 4.56
N THR A 47 -9.55 -3.46 4.24
CA THR A 47 -8.43 -3.66 5.16
C THR A 47 -7.53 -2.43 5.16
N ALA A 48 -7.02 -2.09 6.34
CA ALA A 48 -6.00 -1.05 6.52
C ALA A 48 -4.90 -1.54 7.48
N MET A 49 -3.65 -1.17 7.20
CA MET A 49 -2.49 -1.49 8.01
C MET A 49 -1.65 -0.24 8.23
N ALA A 50 -1.39 0.08 9.50
CA ALA A 50 -0.42 1.08 9.90
C ALA A 50 0.95 0.42 10.06
N VAL A 51 2.00 1.07 9.55
CA VAL A 51 3.39 0.62 9.65
C VAL A 51 4.28 1.74 10.17
N GLU A 52 5.30 1.36 10.93
CA GLU A 52 6.36 2.22 11.40
C GLU A 52 7.72 1.62 11.02
N MET A 53 8.60 2.44 10.43
CA MET A 53 9.99 2.09 10.16
C MET A 53 10.78 2.19 11.47
N VAL A 54 11.37 1.07 11.88
CA VAL A 54 12.22 0.95 13.08
C VAL A 54 13.68 1.12 12.71
#